data_AF-A0A7C3A1H2-F1
#
_entry.id   AF-A0A7C3A1H2-F1
#
_cell.length_a   1.000
_cell.length_b   1.000
_cell.length_c   1.000
_cell.angle_alpha   90.00
_cell.angle_beta   90.00
_cell.angle_gamma   90.00
#
_symmetry.space_group_name_H-M   'P 1'
#
loop_
_entity.id
_entity.type
_entity.pdbx_description
1 polymer ?
#
loop_
_entity_poly.entity_id
_entity_poly.type
_entity_poly.pdbx_seq_one_letter_code
_entity_poly.pdbx_strand_id
1 'polypeptide(L)'
;PILTTKERGLGKLQGGRLVRMMPTRIPRLIGRRGSMINMIKKRTGCQIVIGQNGLIWISGKNIEDEELVVRAIRQIEREAHTSGLTDRIRALIYRNGKKEEDLNEH
;
A
#
# COMPACT_ATOMS: atom_id res chain seq x y z
N PRO A 1 -0.71 25.94 -10.65
CA PRO A 1 -1.92 25.28 -10.09
C PRO A 1 -2.25 25.82 -8.70
N ILE A 2 -3.53 26.09 -8.41
CA ILE A 2 -4.01 26.52 -7.10
C ILE A 2 -4.47 25.26 -6.34
N LEU A 3 -4.06 25.12 -5.08
CA LEU A 3 -4.42 23.97 -4.22
C LEU A 3 -5.38 24.41 -3.11
N THR A 4 -6.24 23.49 -2.67
CA THR A 4 -7.16 23.68 -1.54
C THR A 4 -7.03 22.55 -0.53
N THR A 5 -7.31 22.85 0.74
CA THR A 5 -7.38 21.87 1.83
C THR A 5 -8.78 21.84 2.46
N LYS A 6 -9.77 22.46 1.83
CA LYS A 6 -11.12 22.65 2.40
C LYS A 6 -12.05 21.44 2.24
N GLU A 7 -11.64 20.43 1.46
CA GLU A 7 -12.45 19.23 1.23
C GLU A 7 -12.20 18.15 2.29
N ARG A 8 -13.20 17.28 2.49
CA ARG A 8 -13.14 16.20 3.46
C ARG A 8 -11.99 15.23 3.13
N GLY A 9 -11.13 14.98 4.12
CA GLY A 9 -9.97 14.10 3.97
C GLY A 9 -8.70 14.81 3.47
N LEU A 10 -8.76 16.14 3.25
CA LEU A 10 -7.60 16.98 3.02
C LEU A 10 -7.16 17.67 4.32
N GLY A 11 -5.87 17.95 4.42
CA GLY A 11 -5.30 18.61 5.60
C GLY A 11 -3.86 18.17 5.86
N LYS A 12 -3.37 18.51 7.05
CA LYS A 12 -2.02 18.14 7.47
C LYS A 12 -1.96 16.65 7.78
N LEU A 13 -1.08 15.93 7.08
CA LEU A 13 -0.70 14.57 7.42
C LEU A 13 0.26 14.58 8.61
N GLN A 14 0.05 13.70 9.58
CA GLN A 14 0.91 13.56 10.76
C GLN A 14 1.37 12.11 10.91
N GLY A 15 2.65 11.92 11.20
CA GLY A 15 3.24 10.58 11.32
C GLY A 15 3.22 9.78 10.03
N GLY A 16 3.36 8.47 10.16
CA GLY A 16 3.43 7.52 9.06
C GLY A 16 4.66 7.72 8.19
N ARG A 17 4.58 7.21 6.95
CA ARG A 17 5.68 7.19 5.98
C ARG A 17 5.24 7.74 4.64
N LEU A 18 6.14 8.48 4.02
CA LEU A 18 5.98 8.99 2.67
C LEU A 18 6.86 8.20 1.71
N VAL A 19 6.26 7.63 0.67
CA VAL A 19 6.94 6.86 -0.37
C VAL A 19 6.71 7.51 -1.72
N ARG A 20 7.78 7.61 -2.51
CA ARG A 20 7.71 8.08 -3.89
C ARG A 20 7.65 6.90 -4.86
N MET A 21 6.70 6.96 -5.77
CA MET A 21 6.51 6.04 -6.90
C MET A 21 6.46 6.84 -8.21
N MET A 22 6.88 6.24 -9.32
CA MET A 22 6.66 6.82 -10.65
C MET A 22 5.15 6.99 -10.93
N PRO A 23 4.66 8.20 -11.32
CA PRO A 23 3.23 8.43 -11.57
C PRO A 23 2.58 7.43 -12.54
N THR A 24 3.34 6.98 -13.55
CA THR A 24 2.89 5.97 -14.54
C THR A 24 2.57 4.60 -13.92
N ARG A 25 3.01 4.34 -12.68
CA ARG A 25 2.76 3.09 -11.93
C ARG A 25 1.57 3.18 -10.97
N ILE A 26 1.06 4.39 -10.73
CA ILE A 26 -0.08 4.63 -9.82
C ILE A 26 -1.32 3.82 -10.22
N PRO A 27 -1.75 3.78 -11.51
CA PRO A 27 -2.92 2.98 -11.89
C PRO A 27 -2.75 1.49 -11.58
N ARG A 28 -1.51 0.96 -11.69
CA ARG A 28 -1.20 -0.43 -11.39
C ARG A 28 -1.28 -0.71 -9.89
N LEU A 29 -0.80 0.21 -9.04
CA LEU A 29 -0.93 0.11 -7.58
C LEU A 29 -2.39 0.14 -7.12
N ILE A 30 -3.21 1.01 -7.72
CA ILE A 30 -4.65 1.06 -7.43
C ILE A 30 -5.30 -0.27 -7.85
N GLY A 31 -4.97 -0.76 -9.05
CA GLY A 31 -5.55 -1.95 -9.64
C GLY A 31 -6.98 -1.70 -10.16
N ARG A 32 -7.53 -2.68 -10.87
CA ARG A 32 -8.88 -2.58 -11.47
C ARG A 32 -9.92 -2.35 -10.37
N ARG A 33 -10.67 -1.25 -10.45
CA ARG A 33 -11.65 -0.83 -9.42
C ARG A 33 -11.06 -0.73 -8.01
N GLY A 34 -9.77 -0.40 -7.88
CA GLY A 34 -9.10 -0.32 -6.58
C GLY A 34 -8.79 -1.66 -5.93
N SER A 35 -8.88 -2.78 -6.65
CA SER A 35 -8.74 -4.12 -6.05
C SER A 35 -7.41 -4.33 -5.32
N MET A 36 -6.31 -3.85 -5.89
CA MET A 36 -4.97 -4.08 -5.35
C MET A 36 -4.74 -3.23 -4.10
N ILE A 37 -5.06 -1.93 -4.15
CA ILE A 37 -4.90 -1.06 -2.99
C ILE A 37 -5.84 -1.46 -1.85
N ASN A 38 -7.08 -1.86 -2.15
CA ASN A 38 -8.04 -2.31 -1.14
C ASN A 38 -7.60 -3.62 -0.49
N MET A 39 -7.00 -4.53 -1.25
CA MET A 39 -6.42 -5.76 -0.69
C MET A 39 -5.28 -5.44 0.30
N ILE A 40 -4.37 -4.53 -0.07
CA ILE A 40 -3.29 -4.08 0.81
C ILE A 40 -3.86 -3.46 2.09
N LYS A 41 -4.75 -2.47 1.95
CA LYS A 41 -5.41 -1.79 3.08
C LYS A 41 -6.14 -2.76 4.00
N LYS A 42 -6.91 -3.70 3.46
CA LYS A 42 -7.69 -4.67 4.24
C LYS A 42 -6.77 -5.60 5.04
N ARG A 43 -5.62 -5.97 4.47
CA ARG A 43 -4.73 -6.94 5.10
C ARG A 43 -3.80 -6.31 6.14
N THR A 44 -3.30 -5.11 5.91
CA THR A 44 -2.38 -4.41 6.83
C THR A 44 -3.09 -3.49 7.80
N GLY A 45 -4.35 -3.12 7.54
CA GLY A 45 -5.08 -2.12 8.33
C GLY A 45 -4.55 -0.70 8.16
N CYS A 46 -3.52 -0.47 7.33
CA CYS A 46 -2.94 0.85 7.13
C CYS A 46 -3.88 1.76 6.33
N GLN A 47 -3.91 3.03 6.72
CA GLN A 47 -4.38 4.10 5.88
C GLN A 47 -3.36 4.35 4.77
N ILE A 48 -3.83 4.44 3.53
CA ILE A 48 -2.99 4.73 2.37
C ILE A 48 -3.67 5.79 1.52
N VAL A 49 -2.98 6.91 1.37
CA VAL A 49 -3.40 8.06 0.55
C VAL A 49 -2.45 8.15 -0.64
N ILE A 50 -3.03 8.13 -1.84
CA ILE A 50 -2.27 8.11 -3.10
C ILE A 50 -2.43 9.47 -3.78
N GLY A 51 -1.34 10.23 -3.86
CA GLY A 51 -1.25 11.40 -4.71
C GLY A 51 -0.97 11.02 -6.16
N GLN A 52 -1.69 11.63 -7.10
CA GLN A 52 -1.47 11.41 -8.54
C GLN A 52 -0.08 11.89 -9.01
N ASN A 53 0.62 12.68 -8.19
CA ASN A 53 2.01 13.08 -8.38
C ASN A 53 3.04 12.00 -8.02
N GLY A 54 2.59 10.80 -7.61
CA GLY A 54 3.47 9.70 -7.23
C GLY A 54 3.89 9.70 -5.75
N LEU A 55 3.42 10.66 -4.94
CA LEU A 55 3.61 10.63 -3.49
C LEU A 55 2.51 9.80 -2.84
N ILE A 56 2.92 8.82 -2.05
CA ILE A 56 2.03 7.91 -1.34
C ILE A 56 2.33 8.04 0.14
N TRP A 57 1.31 8.41 0.92
CA TRP A 57 1.39 8.44 2.37
C TRP A 57 0.75 7.19 2.94
N ILE A 58 1.42 6.60 3.94
CA ILE A 58 1.05 5.34 4.58
C ILE A 58 1.08 5.59 6.07
N SER A 59 0.02 5.22 6.78
CA SER A 59 -0.01 5.26 8.24
C SER A 59 -0.68 4.02 8.79
N GLY A 60 0.02 3.30 9.65
CA GLY A 60 -0.41 2.08 10.32
C GLY A 60 -0.44 2.23 11.84
N LYS A 61 -0.85 1.17 12.54
CA LYS A 61 -0.78 1.12 14.01
C LYS A 61 0.63 0.79 14.50
N ASN A 62 1.42 0.09 13.70
CA ASN A 62 2.78 -0.34 14.01
C ASN A 62 3.69 -0.12 12.77
N ILE A 63 5.00 -0.17 12.98
CA ILE A 63 6.00 0.14 11.95
C ILE A 63 6.13 -1.03 10.96
N GLU A 64 5.89 -2.25 11.42
CA GLU A 64 5.99 -3.49 10.64
C GLU A 64 4.96 -3.52 9.50
N ASP A 65 3.72 -3.13 9.77
CA ASP A 65 2.65 -3.04 8.79
C ASP A 65 2.91 -1.92 7.78
N GLU A 66 3.41 -0.77 8.24
CA GLU A 66 3.83 0.31 7.34
C GLU A 66 4.95 -0.16 6.41
N GLU A 67 5.99 -0.81 6.95
CA GLU A 67 7.11 -1.38 6.20
C GLU A 67 6.65 -2.45 5.21
N LEU A 68 5.68 -3.30 5.58
CA LEU A 68 5.07 -4.27 4.67
C LEU A 68 4.40 -3.59 3.48
N VAL A 69 3.65 -2.51 3.71
CA VAL A 69 3.04 -1.70 2.64
C VAL A 69 4.12 -1.06 1.76
N VAL A 70 5.18 -0.50 2.35
CA VAL A 70 6.31 0.08 1.58
C VAL A 70 6.92 -0.98 0.67
N ARG A 71 7.18 -2.19 1.17
CA ARG A 71 7.73 -3.30 0.37
C ARG A 71 6.80 -3.71 -0.76
N ALA A 72 5.50 -3.81 -0.51
CA ALA A 72 4.51 -4.10 -1.53
C ALA A 72 4.50 -3.04 -2.64
N ILE A 73 4.50 -1.75 -2.28
CA ILE A 73 4.55 -0.64 -3.25
C ILE A 73 5.82 -0.71 -4.09
N ARG A 74 6.97 -0.96 -3.47
CA ARG A 74 8.26 -1.08 -4.18
C ARG A 74 8.29 -2.28 -5.12
N GLN A 75 7.71 -3.41 -4.72
CA GLN A 75 7.61 -4.57 -5.59
C GLN A 75 6.68 -4.28 -6.78
N ILE A 76 5.53 -3.65 -6.54
CA ILE A 76 4.60 -3.24 -7.61
C ILE A 76 5.30 -2.31 -8.60
N GLU A 77 6.07 -1.34 -8.11
CA GLU A 77 6.80 -0.39 -8.96
C GLU A 77 7.80 -1.11 -9.89
N ARG A 78 8.57 -2.08 -9.36
CA ARG A 78 9.55 -2.84 -10.14
C ARG A 78 8.89 -3.81 -11.13
N GLU A 79 7.78 -4.43 -10.75
CA GLU A 79 7.17 -5.55 -11.49
C GLU A 79 5.89 -5.15 -12.25
N ALA A 80 5.57 -3.86 -12.34
CA ALA A 80 4.30 -3.36 -12.88
C ALA A 80 3.98 -3.77 -14.33
N HIS A 81 4.95 -4.28 -15.09
CA HIS A 81 4.79 -4.76 -16.47
C HIS A 81 4.62 -6.27 -16.57
N THR A 82 4.81 -7.00 -15.47
CA THR A 82 4.81 -8.46 -15.47
C THR A 82 3.42 -9.02 -15.17
N SER A 83 3.14 -10.21 -15.72
CA SER A 83 1.96 -11.02 -15.40
C SER A 83 2.08 -11.63 -13.99
N GLY A 84 0.98 -12.01 -13.36
CA GLY A 84 1.01 -12.66 -12.03
C GLY A 84 1.48 -11.79 -10.86
N LEU A 85 1.60 -10.46 -11.03
CA LEU A 85 1.97 -9.56 -9.91
C LEU A 85 0.98 -9.65 -8.75
N THR A 86 -0.31 -9.73 -9.05
CA THR A 86 -1.36 -9.75 -8.01
C THR A 86 -1.16 -10.93 -7.05
N ASP A 87 -0.84 -12.10 -7.58
CA ASP A 87 -0.62 -13.31 -6.78
C ASP A 87 0.65 -13.21 -5.95
N ARG A 88 1.72 -12.61 -6.50
CA ARG A 88 2.97 -12.34 -5.77
C ARG A 88 2.78 -11.34 -4.64
N ILE A 89 2.05 -10.25 -4.89
CA ILE A 89 1.71 -9.28 -3.85
C ILE A 89 0.82 -9.91 -2.80
N ARG A 90 -0.14 -10.75 -3.19
CA ARG A 90 -0.92 -11.54 -2.24
C ARG A 90 0.02 -12.41 -1.39
N ALA A 91 0.88 -13.21 -1.99
CA ALA A 91 1.82 -14.05 -1.25
C ALA A 91 2.70 -13.23 -0.27
N LEU A 92 3.21 -12.06 -0.70
CA LEU A 92 4.02 -11.18 0.15
C LEU A 92 3.25 -10.70 1.39
N ILE A 93 2.02 -10.24 1.23
CA ILE A 93 1.27 -9.65 2.34
C ILE A 93 0.71 -10.74 3.26
N TYR A 94 0.37 -11.93 2.73
CA TYR A 94 -0.15 -13.02 3.54
C TYR A 94 0.95 -13.78 4.29
N ARG A 95 2.15 -13.92 3.72
CA ARG A 95 3.29 -14.60 4.37
C ARG A 95 3.78 -13.91 5.64
N ASN A 96 3.62 -12.58 5.72
CA ASN A 96 4.10 -11.80 6.86
C ASN A 96 3.12 -11.72 8.02
N GLY A 97 1.85 -12.11 7.84
CA GLY A 97 0.84 -11.97 8.88
C GLY A 97 0.37 -13.28 9.51
N LYS A 98 1.15 -14.36 9.39
CA LYS A 98 1.10 -15.54 10.26
C LYS A 98 2.46 -16.23 10.27
N LYS A 99 3.23 -16.01 11.34
CA LYS A 99 4.22 -16.97 11.85
C LYS A 99 3.94 -17.41 13.29
N GLU A 100 2.80 -17.03 13.89
CA GLU A 100 2.50 -17.37 15.30
C GLU A 100 1.16 -18.08 15.56
N GLU A 101 0.28 -18.27 14.57
CA GLU A 101 -1.03 -18.91 14.84
C GLU A 101 -1.24 -20.29 14.20
N ASP A 102 -0.31 -20.78 13.36
CA ASP A 102 -0.46 -22.10 12.70
C ASP A 102 0.62 -23.10 13.16
N LEU A 103 1.29 -22.85 14.31
CA LEU A 103 2.24 -23.77 14.96
C LEU A 103 1.68 -24.40 16.26
N ASN A 104 0.43 -24.12 16.61
CA ASN A 104 -0.19 -24.59 17.87
C ASN A 104 -1.43 -25.48 17.69
N GLU A 105 -1.67 -25.98 16.48
CA GLU A 105 -2.57 -27.12 16.28
C GLU A 105 -1.89 -28.03 15.28
N HIS A 106 -1.11 -28.98 15.79
CA HIS A 106 -1.00 -30.41 15.44
C HIS A 106 0.13 -31.01 16.28
#